data_AF-A0A9X1KBV5-F1
#
_entry.id   AF-A0A9X1KBV5-F1
#
_cell.length_a   1.000
_cell.length_b   1.000
_cell.length_c   1.000
_cell.angle_alpha   90.00
_cell.angle_beta   90.00
_cell.angle_gamma   90.00
#
_symmetry.space_group_name_H-M   'P 1'
#
loop_
_entity.id
_entity.type
_entity.pdbx_description
1 polymer ?
#
loop_
_entity_poly.entity_id
_entity_poly.type
_entity_poly.pdbx_seq_one_letter_code
_entity_poly.pdbx_strand_id
1 'polypeptide(L)' 'MSYDSTLKYLIEEYFQVIVQWLLNTKITQIPELLKTELNLEPIRIDGFFLTEADMIN' A
#
# COMPACT_ATOMS: atom_id res chain seq x y z
N MET A 1 17.31 8.40 -1.61
CA MET A 1 16.96 7.35 -0.63
C MET A 1 17.21 6.00 -1.28
N SER A 2 17.82 5.04 -0.57
CA SER A 2 17.97 3.67 -1.05
C SER A 2 16.81 2.87 -0.48
N TYR A 3 15.96 2.31 -1.34
CA TYR A 3 14.90 1.39 -0.92
C TYR A 3 15.48 -0.03 -0.88
N ASP A 4 15.15 -0.76 0.18
CA ASP A 4 15.50 -2.16 0.40
C ASP A 4 14.51 -3.13 -0.26
N SER A 5 13.31 -2.65 -0.58
CA SER A 5 12.24 -3.39 -1.26
C SER A 5 11.68 -2.60 -2.43
N THR A 6 11.60 -3.25 -3.59
CA THR A 6 10.93 -2.69 -4.77
C THR A 6 9.45 -2.43 -4.48
N LEU A 7 8.79 -3.28 -3.69
CA LEU A 7 7.39 -3.07 -3.32
C LEU A 7 7.23 -1.81 -2.46
N LYS A 8 8.15 -1.57 -1.52
CA LYS A 8 8.16 -0.36 -0.69
C LYS A 8 8.32 0.90 -1.54
N TYR A 9 9.26 0.88 -2.49
CA TYR A 9 9.43 1.97 -3.44
C TYR A 9 8.15 2.25 -4.24
N LEU A 10 7.53 1.20 -4.78
CA LEU A 10 6.31 1.34 -5.58
C LEU A 10 5.13 1.88 -4.76
N ILE A 11 4.99 1.47 -3.50
CA ILE A 11 3.94 1.95 -2.62
C ILE A 11 4.17 3.40 -2.19
N GLU A 12 5.40 3.80 -1.86
CA GLU A 12 5.69 5.16 -1.42
C GLU A 12 5.63 6.18 -2.57
N GLU A 13 6.07 5.83 -3.78
CA GLU A 13 6.13 6.77 -4.92
C GLU A 13 4.89 6.70 -5.83
N TYR A 14 4.25 5.54 -5.94
CA TYR A 14 3.18 5.28 -6.92
C TYR A 14 1.91 4.70 -6.29
N PHE A 15 1.61 5.10 -5.05
CA PHE A 15 0.57 4.48 -4.22
C PHE A 15 -0.78 4.30 -4.95
N GLN A 16 -1.36 5.38 -5.48
CA GLN A 16 -2.67 5.34 -6.13
C GLN A 16 -2.69 4.37 -7.32
N VAL A 17 -1.63 4.35 -8.13
CA VAL A 17 -1.53 3.48 -9.32
C VAL A 17 -1.43 2.02 -8.91
N ILE A 18 -0.62 1.71 -7.90
CA ILE A 18 -0.46 0.36 -7.36
C ILE A 18 -1.75 -0.16 -6.74
N VAL A 19 -2.46 0.65 -5.95
CA VAL A 19 -3.71 0.24 -5.32
C VAL A 19 -4.81 0.04 -6.38
N GLN A 20 -4.90 0.92 -7.39
CA GLN A 20 -5.85 0.75 -8.50
C GLN A 20 -5.59 -0.52 -9.30
N TRP A 21 -4.32 -0.80 -9.62
CA TRP A 21 -3.92 -2.03 -10.30
C TRP A 21 -4.23 -3.27 -9.47
N LEU A 22 -3.88 -3.26 -8.18
CA LEU A 22 -4.06 -4.39 -7.27
C LEU A 22 -5.55 -4.74 -7.05
N LEU A 23 -6.39 -3.71 -6.88
CA LEU A 23 -7.82 -3.87 -6.63
C LEU A 23 -8.64 -3.94 -7.93
N ASN A 24 -8.01 -3.75 -9.09
CA ASN A 24 -8.66 -3.66 -10.41
C ASN A 24 -9.86 -2.69 -10.40
N THR A 25 -9.73 -1.56 -9.71
CA THR A 25 -10.79 -0.58 -9.54
C THR A 25 -10.26 0.84 -9.69
N LYS A 26 -11.13 1.76 -10.10
CA LYS A 26 -10.78 3.17 -10.23
C LYS A 26 -10.98 3.86 -8.89
N ILE A 27 -9.90 4.35 -8.30
CA ILE A 27 -9.95 5.05 -7.01
C ILE A 27 -9.97 6.55 -7.29
N THR A 28 -11.07 7.19 -6.92
CA THR A 28 -11.34 8.62 -7.12
C THR A 28 -10.64 9.52 -6.12
N GLN A 29 -10.34 9.00 -4.93
CA GLN A 29 -9.56 9.70 -3.90
C GLN A 29 -8.16 9.09 -3.81
N ILE A 30 -7.15 9.91 -3.51
CA ILE A 30 -5.82 9.38 -3.27
C ILE A 30 -5.90 8.58 -1.97
N PRO A 31 -5.70 7.25 -2.01
CA PRO A 31 -5.77 6.46 -0.78
C PRO A 31 -4.72 6.96 0.20
N GLU A 32 -5.02 6.91 1.50
CA GLU A 32 -4.05 7.24 2.54
C GLU A 32 -3.24 6.00 2.92
N LEU A 33 -1.92 6.13 2.92
CA LEU A 33 -1.04 5.06 3.40
C LEU A 33 -1.01 5.10 4.92
N LEU A 34 -1.77 4.21 5.55
CA LEU A 34 -1.80 4.11 7.00
C LEU A 34 -0.53 3.42 7.50
N LYS A 35 0.31 4.19 8.21
CA LYS A 35 1.50 3.67 8.89
C LYS A 35 1.05 2.80 10.05
N THR A 36 1.01 1.49 9.83
CA THR A 36 0.79 0.52 10.89
C THR A 36 2.12 -0.05 11.35
N GLU A 37 2.36 0.00 12.66
CA GLU A 37 3.40 -0.80 13.28
C GLU A 37 2.89 -2.24 13.35
N LEU A 38 3.41 -3.12 12.48
CA LEU A 38 3.16 -4.54 12.63
C LEU A 38 4.08 -5.11 13.72
N ASN A 39 3.51 -5.79 14.69
CA ASN A 39 4.30 -6.68 15.54
C ASN A 39 4.67 -7.91 14.69
N LEU A 40 5.88 -7.93 14.16
CA LEU A 40 6.37 -8.89 13.14
C LEU A 40 6.64 -10.31 13.69
N GLU A 41 6.31 -10.60 14.94
CA GLU A 41 6.45 -11.95 15.50
C GLU A 41 5.09 -12.66 15.65
N PRO A 42 4.91 -13.88 15.08
CA PRO A 42 5.86 -14.71 14.34
C PRO A 42 5.67 -14.66 12.80
N ILE A 43 4.92 -13.69 12.27
CA ILE A 43 4.61 -13.67 10.83
C ILE A 43 5.71 -12.93 10.08
N ARG A 44 6.58 -13.68 9.39
CA ARG A 44 7.50 -13.13 8.38
C ARG A 44 6.67 -12.61 7.20
N ILE A 45 6.40 -11.30 7.18
CA ILE A 45 5.77 -10.60 6.07
C ILE A 45 6.78 -9.59 5.53
N ASP A 46 7.06 -9.62 4.22
CA ASP A 46 7.97 -8.68 3.55
C ASP A 46 7.40 -7.24 3.48
N GLY A 47 6.10 -7.08 3.72
CA GLY A 47 5.43 -5.79 3.86
C GLY A 47 3.93 -5.95 4.12
N PHE A 48 3.38 -5.15 5.03
CA PHE A 48 1.95 -5.08 5.32
C PHE A 48 1.50 -3.63 5.24
N PHE A 49 0.40 -3.40 4.52
CA PHE A 49 -0.09 -2.06 4.24
C PHE A 49 -1.61 -2.05 4.41
N LEU A 50 -2.10 -1.18 5.28
CA LEU A 50 -3.54 -0.89 5.38
C LEU A 50 -3.84 0.30 4.49
N THR A 51 -4.88 0.16 3.67
CA THR A 51 -5.34 1.23 2.78
C THR A 51 -6.81 1.49 3.05
N GLU A 52 -7.17 2.75 3.27
CA GLU A 52 -8.56 3.20 3.26
C GLU A 52 -8.84 3.78 1.87
N ALA A 53 -9.84 3.23 1.18
CA ALA A 53 -10.24 3.67 -0.15
C ALA A 53 -11.77 3.72 -0.20
N ASP A 54 -12.32 4.91 -0.45
CA ASP A 54 -13.76 5.08 -0.66
C ASP A 54 -14.11 4.55 -2.06
N MET A 55 -14.82 3.43 -2.10
CA MET A 55 -15.18 2.75 -3.35
C MET A 55 -16.53 3.26 -3.85
N ILE A 56 -16.58 3.80 -5.07
CA ILE A 56 -17.85 4.10 -5.75
C ILE A 56 -18.35 2.78 -6.36
N ASN A 57 -19.49 2.29 -5.87
CA ASN A 57 -20.23 1.12 -6.41
C ASN A 57 -20.75 1.36 -7.83
#